data_AF-X1C566-F1
#
_entry.id   AF-X1C566-F1
#
_cell.length_a   1.000
_cell.length_b   1.000
_cell.length_c   1.000
_cell.angle_alpha   90.00
_cell.angle_beta   90.00
_cell.angle_gamma   90.00
#
_symmetry.space_group_name_H-M   'P 1'
#
loop_
_entity.id
_entity.type
_entity.pdbx_description
1 polymer ?
#
loop_
_entity_poly.entity_id
_entity_poly.type
_entity_poly.pdbx_seq_one_letter_code
_entity_poly.pdbx_strand_id
1 'polypeptide(L)'
;MNAVAIKDYVGVYKDKSISVLDYVGGSSIFATSVHIDGIGLLTQDAIVNLGTSHIFLGSDYNIYEWNGGWELIPIGNAIKNYIKDNIYETNKSRC
;
A
#
# COMPACT_ATOMS: atom_id res chain seq x y z
N MET A 1 -12.02 -14.62 -3.18
CA MET A 1 -11.54 -14.02 -4.45
C MET A 1 -10.03 -13.90 -4.34
N ASN A 2 -9.28 -14.33 -5.36
CA ASN A 2 -7.82 -14.41 -5.30
C ASN A 2 -7.19 -13.03 -5.56
N ALA A 3 -6.03 -12.76 -4.96
CA ALA A 3 -5.25 -11.56 -5.22
C ALA A 3 -4.82 -11.48 -6.70
N VAL A 4 -4.82 -10.27 -7.26
CA VAL A 4 -4.45 -10.01 -8.66
C VAL A 4 -3.23 -9.10 -8.65
N ALA A 5 -2.07 -9.64 -9.04
CA ALA A 5 -0.83 -8.86 -9.07
C ALA A 5 -1.03 -7.53 -9.81
N ILE A 6 -0.57 -6.42 -9.21
CA ILE A 6 -0.83 -5.06 -9.70
C ILE A 6 -0.21 -4.78 -11.07
N LYS A 7 0.70 -5.63 -11.56
CA LYS A 7 1.54 -5.46 -12.75
C LYS A 7 0.85 -4.78 -13.94
N ASP A 8 -0.29 -5.32 -14.39
CA ASP A 8 -0.97 -4.85 -15.60
C ASP A 8 -2.10 -3.86 -15.31
N TYR A 9 -2.27 -3.47 -14.04
CA TYR A 9 -3.35 -2.63 -13.55
C TYR A 9 -2.81 -1.29 -13.03
N VAL A 10 -3.67 -0.26 -13.00
CA VAL A 10 -3.32 1.02 -12.38
C VAL A 10 -3.96 1.14 -11.02
N GLY A 11 -3.15 1.22 -9.96
CA GLY A 11 -3.60 1.52 -8.61
C GLY A 11 -3.80 3.03 -8.41
N VAL A 12 -5.00 3.44 -8.02
CA VAL A 12 -5.35 4.83 -7.69
C VAL A 12 -5.53 4.94 -6.19
N TYR A 13 -4.74 5.81 -5.57
CA TYR A 13 -4.73 6.01 -4.13
C TYR A 13 -5.40 7.33 -3.78
N LYS A 14 -6.42 7.26 -2.93
CA LYS A 14 -7.08 8.41 -2.30
C LYS A 14 -6.76 8.41 -0.81
N ASP A 15 -7.24 9.42 -0.08
CA ASP A 15 -7.07 9.50 1.39
C ASP A 15 -7.77 8.34 2.13
N LYS A 16 -8.93 7.89 1.65
CA LYS A 16 -9.77 6.86 2.31
C LYS A 16 -10.20 5.70 1.41
N SER A 17 -9.48 5.47 0.32
CA SER A 17 -9.75 4.30 -0.53
C SER A 17 -8.62 4.06 -1.52
N ILE A 18 -8.56 2.83 -1.99
CA ILE A 18 -7.68 2.41 -3.08
C ILE A 18 -8.54 1.75 -4.15
N SER A 19 -8.39 2.23 -5.37
CA SER A 19 -9.11 1.73 -6.55
C SER A 19 -8.15 1.12 -7.55
N VAL A 20 -8.63 0.18 -8.34
CA VAL A 20 -7.93 -0.41 -9.47
C VAL A 20 -8.59 0.08 -10.75
N LEU A 21 -7.77 0.46 -11.73
CA LEU A 21 -8.20 0.68 -13.10
C LEU A 21 -7.73 -0.49 -13.97
N ASP A 22 -8.68 -1.09 -14.68
CA ASP A 22 -8.45 -2.15 -15.66
C ASP A 22 -8.65 -1.58 -17.08
N TYR A 23 -7.71 -1.83 -17.99
CA TYR A 23 -7.78 -1.35 -19.35
C TYR A 23 -8.76 -2.22 -20.16
N VAL A 24 -9.89 -1.63 -20.56
CA VAL A 24 -10.94 -2.35 -21.31
C VAL A 24 -11.04 -1.92 -22.77
N GLY A 25 -10.52 -0.72 -23.11
CA GLY A 25 -10.61 -0.15 -24.45
C GLY A 25 -12.04 0.27 -24.88
N GLY A 26 -12.13 1.00 -25.99
CA GLY A 26 -13.43 1.50 -26.52
C GLY A 26 -13.78 2.90 -26.06
N SER A 27 -15.06 3.14 -25.74
CA SER A 27 -15.56 4.48 -25.32
C SER A 27 -15.19 4.84 -23.88
N SER A 28 -14.92 3.85 -23.02
CA SER A 28 -14.28 4.02 -21.72
C SER A 28 -12.93 3.34 -21.75
N ILE A 29 -11.86 4.09 -21.51
CA ILE A 29 -10.49 3.55 -21.58
C ILE A 29 -10.24 2.57 -20.41
N PHE A 30 -10.81 2.88 -19.24
CA PHE A 30 -10.66 2.09 -18.03
C PHE A 30 -12.00 1.70 -17.42
N ALA A 31 -12.07 0.50 -16.87
CA ALA A 31 -13.05 0.12 -15.86
C ALA A 31 -12.45 0.37 -14.46
N THR A 32 -13.26 0.89 -13.53
CA THR A 32 -12.80 1.24 -12.17
C THR A 32 -13.47 0.37 -11.13
N SER A 33 -12.69 -0.19 -10.20
CA SER A 33 -13.18 -0.92 -9.03
C SER A 33 -12.56 -0.36 -7.75
N VAL A 34 -13.37 -0.09 -6.71
CA VAL A 34 -12.85 0.26 -5.39
C VAL A 34 -12.55 -1.04 -4.65
N HIS A 35 -11.27 -1.31 -4.39
CA HIS A 35 -10.86 -2.55 -3.74
C HIS A 35 -10.73 -2.40 -2.23
N ILE A 36 -10.20 -1.25 -1.80
CA ILE A 36 -10.06 -0.91 -0.38
C ILE A 36 -10.90 0.32 -0.10
N ASP A 37 -11.72 0.24 0.93
CA ASP A 37 -12.52 1.35 1.46
C ASP A 37 -12.11 1.65 2.91
N GLY A 38 -12.16 2.91 3.30
CA GLY A 38 -11.80 3.40 4.63
C GLY A 38 -10.32 3.71 4.86
N ILE A 39 -9.40 3.04 4.15
CA ILE A 39 -7.95 3.28 4.26
C ILE A 39 -7.36 3.60 2.88
N GLY A 40 -6.51 4.61 2.84
CA GLY A 40 -5.88 5.11 1.63
C GLY A 40 -4.42 5.50 1.87
N LEU A 41 -3.86 6.34 1.01
CA LEU A 41 -2.46 6.77 1.08
C LEU A 41 -2.32 8.06 1.91
N LEU A 42 -1.37 8.07 2.86
CA LEU A 42 -1.16 9.24 3.73
C LEU A 42 -0.68 10.49 2.97
N THR A 43 0.23 10.30 2.01
CA THR A 43 0.80 11.38 1.18
C THR A 43 1.34 10.82 -0.12
N GLN A 44 1.43 11.65 -1.16
CA GLN A 44 1.78 11.26 -2.53
C GLN A 44 3.06 10.41 -2.64
N ASP A 45 4.07 10.71 -1.82
CA ASP A 45 5.38 10.06 -1.88
C ASP A 45 5.54 8.89 -0.90
N ALA A 46 4.47 8.51 -0.18
CA ALA A 46 4.52 7.44 0.81
C ALA A 46 4.14 6.07 0.25
N ILE A 47 4.58 5.77 -0.97
CA ILE A 47 4.32 4.52 -1.68
C ILE A 47 5.56 4.05 -2.45
N VAL A 48 5.78 2.73 -2.45
CA VAL A 48 6.85 2.05 -3.18
C VAL A 48 6.24 0.94 -4.01
N ASN A 49 6.58 0.90 -5.29
CA ASN A 49 6.15 -0.13 -6.22
C ASN A 49 7.18 -1.26 -6.31
N LEU A 50 6.78 -2.50 -6.01
CA LEU A 50 7.59 -3.72 -6.10
C LEU A 50 7.30 -4.55 -7.36
N GLY A 51 6.47 -4.03 -8.27
CA GLY A 51 6.02 -4.69 -9.50
C GLY A 51 4.80 -5.59 -9.29
N THR A 52 4.82 -6.45 -8.26
CA THR A 52 3.69 -7.34 -7.94
C THR A 52 2.79 -6.83 -6.82
N SER A 53 3.34 -5.96 -5.97
CA SER A 53 2.65 -5.33 -4.84
C SER A 53 3.18 -3.92 -4.61
N HIS A 54 2.41 -3.12 -3.89
CA HIS A 54 2.79 -1.80 -3.43
C HIS A 54 2.92 -1.82 -1.91
N ILE A 55 4.03 -1.29 -1.40
CA ILE A 55 4.20 -0.98 0.02
C ILE A 55 3.87 0.50 0.20
N PHE A 56 2.99 0.84 1.14
CA PHE A 56 2.61 2.23 1.36
C PHE A 56 2.31 2.53 2.83
N LEU A 57 2.36 3.82 3.17
CA LEU A 57 1.91 4.34 4.45
C LEU A 57 0.43 4.72 4.35
N GLY A 58 -0.40 4.03 5.14
CA GLY A 58 -1.82 4.26 5.26
C GLY A 58 -2.15 5.60 5.90
N SER A 59 -3.32 6.14 5.61
CA SER A 59 -3.86 7.35 6.25
C SER A 59 -4.08 7.21 7.77
N ASP A 60 -4.00 5.99 8.30
CA ASP A 60 -4.02 5.65 9.72
C ASP A 60 -2.61 5.54 10.35
N TYR A 61 -1.57 5.94 9.63
CA TYR A 61 -0.16 5.87 10.03
C TYR A 61 0.40 4.44 10.21
N ASN A 62 -0.25 3.43 9.60
CA ASN A 62 0.28 2.07 9.52
C ASN A 62 0.87 1.77 8.14
N ILE A 63 1.83 0.84 8.09
CA ILE A 63 2.48 0.42 6.85
C ILE A 63 1.80 -0.86 6.36
N TYR A 64 1.40 -0.86 5.09
CA TYR A 64 0.71 -1.95 4.44
C TYR A 64 1.44 -2.42 3.19
N GLU A 65 1.30 -3.71 2.90
CA GLU A 65 1.50 -4.25 1.56
C GLU A 65 0.13 -4.49 0.92
N TRP A 66 -0.02 -4.08 -0.33
CA TRP A 66 -1.20 -4.34 -1.14
C TRP A 66 -0.82 -4.93 -2.48
N ASN A 67 -1.43 -6.06 -2.81
CA ASN A 67 -1.15 -6.84 -4.01
C ASN A 67 -2.29 -6.78 -5.04
N GLY A 68 -3.10 -5.72 -5.01
CA GLY A 68 -4.23 -5.54 -5.91
C GLY A 68 -5.50 -6.29 -5.48
N GLY A 69 -5.47 -7.04 -4.36
CA GLY A 69 -6.64 -7.71 -3.79
C GLY A 69 -7.63 -6.75 -3.10
N TRP A 70 -8.59 -7.33 -2.39
CA TRP A 70 -9.64 -6.63 -1.64
C TRP A 70 -9.29 -6.41 -0.15
N GLU A 71 -8.09 -6.82 0.25
CA GLU A 71 -7.62 -6.76 1.63
C GLU A 71 -6.21 -6.15 1.68
N LEU A 72 -5.91 -5.46 2.78
CA LEU A 72 -4.59 -4.93 3.07
C LEU A 72 -3.84 -5.89 4.00
N ILE A 73 -2.55 -6.10 3.72
CA ILE A 73 -1.67 -6.89 4.58
C ILE A 73 -0.89 -5.91 5.49
N PRO A 74 -1.18 -5.84 6.81
CA PRO A 74 -0.47 -4.94 7.71
C PRO A 74 0.94 -5.47 7.98
N ILE A 75 1.97 -4.71 7.60
CA ILE A 75 3.38 -5.04 7.82
C ILE A 75 4.07 -4.10 8.81
N GLY A 76 3.37 -3.05 9.27
CA GLY A 76 3.92 -2.01 10.13
C GLY A 76 4.46 -2.49 11.47
N ASN A 77 3.92 -3.56 12.07
CA ASN A 77 4.39 -4.07 13.35
C ASN A 77 5.81 -4.63 13.27
N ALA A 78 6.11 -5.41 12.22
CA ALA A 78 7.45 -5.96 12.00
C ALA A 78 8.48 -4.83 11.79
N ILE A 79 8.11 -3.80 11.03
CA ILE A 79 8.96 -2.63 10.78
C ILE A 79 9.20 -1.84 12.08
N LYS A 80 8.15 -1.57 12.85
CA LYS A 80 8.24 -0.87 14.14
C LYS A 80 9.14 -1.61 15.11
N ASN A 81 9.04 -2.94 15.17
CA ASN A 81 9.90 -3.77 16.02
C ASN A 81 11.36 -3.72 15.54
N TYR A 82 11.60 -3.87 14.23
CA TYR A 82 12.94 -3.77 13.67
C TYR A 82 13.62 -2.44 13.98
N ILE A 83 12.91 -1.32 13.78
CA ILE A 83 13.40 0.02 14.13
C ILE A 83 13.72 0.09 15.62
N LYS A 84 12.82 -0.45 16.46
CA LYS A 84 13.02 -0.40 17.90
C LYS A 84 14.29 -1.14 18.32
N ASP A 85 14.44 -2.36 17.84
CA ASP A 85 15.50 -3.27 18.28
C ASP A 85 16.87 -2.86 17.71
N ASN A 86 16.92 -2.23 16.53
CA ASN A 86 18.19 -1.91 15.87
C ASN A 86 18.63 -0.44 16.03
N ILE A 87 17.68 0.51 16.11
CA ILE A 87 18.02 1.94 16.16
C ILE A 87 18.05 2.46 17.60
N TYR A 88 17.15 2.03 18.49
CA TYR A 88 17.17 2.51 19.87
C TYR A 88 18.31 1.90 20.68
N GLU A 89 18.57 0.61 20.57
CA GLU A 89 19.69 -0.07 21.26
C GLU A 89 21.04 0.57 20.91
N THR A 90 21.28 0.80 19.61
CA THR A 90 22.52 1.43 19.11
C THR A 90 22.73 2.84 19.67
N ASN A 91 21.67 3.65 19.78
CA ASN A 91 21.78 5.02 20.31
C ASN A 91 21.74 5.11 21.84
N LYS A 92 21.21 4.10 22.53
CA LYS A 92 21.23 4.04 24.00
C LYS A 92 22.64 3.85 24.56
N SER A 93 23.55 3.27 23.79
CA SER A 93 24.98 3.15 24.14
C SER A 93 25.80 4.43 23.93
N ARG A 94 25.21 5.46 23.30
CA ARG A 94 25.90 6.71 22.91
C ARG A 94 25.48 7.94 23.74
N CYS A 95 24.54 7.78 24.67
CA CYS A 95 24.13 8.78 25.65
C CYS A 95 24.54 8.32 27.04
#